data_AF-A0A433BAN4-F1
#
_entry.id   AF-A0A433BAN4-F1
#
_cell.length_a   1.000
_cell.length_b   1.000
_cell.length_c   1.000
_cell.angle_alpha   90.00
_cell.angle_beta   90.00
_cell.angle_gamma   90.00
#
_symmetry.space_group_name_H-M   'P 1'
#
loop_
_entity.id
_entity.type
_entity.pdbx_description
1 polymer ?
#
loop_
_entity_poly.entity_id
_entity_poly.type
_entity_poly.pdbx_seq_one_letter_code
_entity_poly.pdbx_strand_id
1 'polypeptide(L)'
;MGRMHTPGKGISSSALPYRRTPPSWLKTTPEEVCEQIFKFAKKGMTPSQIGVVLRDSHGIAQVKSVTGNKILRILKSNGLAPEIPEDLYQLIKKAVAVRKHLERNRKDHDSKFRLILIESRIHRLARYYKTAGQLSPNWKYPPLPPPSLPKRVVVCVGVEETCGHHVARSTGPFGKREMHDALLRVE
;
A
#
# COMPACT_ATOMS: atom_id res chain seq x y z
N MET A 1 -9.56 -7.58 -12.49
CA MET A 1 -9.78 -7.85 -11.04
C MET A 1 -11.14 -8.48 -10.69
N GLY A 2 -12.17 -8.39 -11.56
CA GLY A 2 -13.54 -8.83 -11.22
C GLY A 2 -13.74 -10.32 -10.91
N ARG A 3 -12.71 -11.16 -11.11
CA ARG A 3 -12.74 -12.61 -10.88
C ARG A 3 -12.02 -13.07 -9.60
N MET A 4 -11.29 -12.18 -8.93
CA MET A 4 -10.34 -12.59 -7.88
C MET A 4 -11.02 -12.96 -6.56
N HIS A 5 -12.01 -12.17 -6.16
CA HIS A 5 -12.75 -12.36 -4.91
C HIS A 5 -14.27 -12.36 -5.13
N THR A 6 -14.69 -12.34 -6.39
CA THR A 6 -16.10 -12.26 -6.79
C THR A 6 -16.34 -13.35 -7.83
N PRO A 7 -17.47 -14.06 -7.79
CA PRO A 7 -17.78 -15.14 -8.72
C PRO A 7 -18.06 -14.66 -10.17
N GLY A 8 -18.16 -13.35 -10.38
CA GLY A 8 -18.49 -12.75 -11.66
C GLY A 8 -17.52 -13.10 -12.79
N LYS A 9 -18.05 -13.24 -14.01
CA LYS A 9 -17.30 -13.63 -15.21
C LYS A 9 -17.12 -12.50 -16.24
N GLY A 10 -17.36 -11.24 -15.86
CA GLY A 10 -17.24 -10.08 -16.75
C GLY A 10 -15.89 -9.98 -17.46
N ILE A 11 -15.92 -9.53 -18.71
CA ILE A 11 -14.76 -9.44 -19.65
C ILE A 11 -14.49 -8.01 -20.15
N SER A 12 -15.13 -7.00 -19.56
CA SER A 12 -14.97 -5.61 -19.99
C SER A 12 -13.52 -5.14 -19.77
N SER A 13 -12.82 -4.85 -20.86
CA SER A 13 -11.48 -4.27 -20.87
C SER A 13 -11.30 -3.40 -22.12
N SER A 14 -10.43 -2.40 -22.05
CA SER A 14 -10.06 -1.59 -23.23
C SER A 14 -9.32 -2.45 -24.26
N ALA A 15 -9.71 -2.36 -25.52
CA ALA A 15 -8.95 -2.91 -26.65
C ALA A 15 -7.97 -1.86 -27.17
N LEU A 16 -6.69 -2.22 -27.27
CA LEU A 16 -5.68 -1.31 -27.82
C LEU A 16 -5.73 -1.34 -29.35
N PRO A 17 -5.47 -0.22 -30.04
CA PRO A 17 -5.30 -0.21 -31.49
C PRO A 17 -4.16 -1.14 -31.93
N TYR A 18 -4.34 -1.80 -33.08
CA TYR A 18 -3.30 -2.68 -33.63
C TYR A 18 -2.01 -1.92 -33.99
N ARG A 19 -2.16 -0.74 -34.60
CA ARG A 19 -1.04 0.13 -34.96
C ARG A 19 -0.38 0.70 -33.72
N ARG A 20 0.94 0.48 -33.60
CA ARG A 20 1.75 0.98 -32.47
C ARG A 20 2.40 2.34 -32.76
N THR A 21 2.46 2.75 -34.02
CA THR A 21 2.94 4.06 -34.43
C THR A 21 1.93 5.15 -34.11
N PRO A 22 2.37 6.39 -33.83
CA PRO A 22 1.45 7.50 -33.66
C PRO A 22 0.71 7.77 -34.98
N PRO A 23 -0.56 8.21 -34.92
CA PRO A 23 -1.30 8.56 -36.11
C PRO A 23 -0.71 9.82 -36.78
N SER A 24 -0.79 9.91 -38.10
CA SER A 24 -0.19 11.00 -38.88
C SER A 24 -0.77 12.39 -38.61
N TRP A 25 -2.00 12.46 -38.08
CA TRP A 25 -2.65 13.72 -37.71
C TRP A 25 -2.18 14.27 -36.36
N LEU A 26 -1.50 13.46 -35.53
CA LEU A 26 -0.98 13.91 -34.25
C LEU A 26 0.35 14.64 -34.48
N LYS A 27 0.31 15.97 -34.42
CA LYS A 27 1.47 16.85 -34.60
C LYS A 27 2.30 17.06 -33.33
N THR A 28 1.84 16.54 -32.20
CA THR A 28 2.49 16.73 -30.90
C THR A 28 3.86 16.07 -30.88
N THR A 29 4.87 16.82 -30.49
CA THR A 29 6.24 16.31 -30.35
C THR A 29 6.36 15.45 -29.07
N PRO A 30 7.26 14.46 -29.02
CA PRO A 30 7.45 13.65 -27.81
C PRO A 30 7.94 14.47 -26.60
N GLU A 31 8.63 15.58 -26.87
CA GLU A 31 9.14 16.52 -25.86
C GLU A 31 7.99 17.25 -25.15
N GLU A 32 7.05 17.83 -25.92
CA GLU A 32 5.84 18.46 -25.38
C GLU A 32 5.02 17.51 -24.49
N VAL A 33 4.91 16.24 -24.89
CA VAL A 33 4.19 15.23 -24.09
C VAL A 33 4.89 15.01 -22.74
N CYS A 34 6.22 14.97 -22.73
CA CYS A 34 6.97 14.82 -21.48
C CYS A 34 6.78 16.04 -20.56
N GLU A 35 6.83 17.25 -21.11
CA GLU A 35 6.58 18.49 -20.35
C GLU A 35 5.17 18.53 -19.74
N GLN A 36 4.16 18.14 -20.51
CA GLN A 36 2.79 18.03 -20.01
C GLN A 36 2.67 17.03 -18.86
N ILE A 37 3.33 15.86 -18.99
CA ILE A 37 3.37 14.85 -17.91
C ILE A 37 4.01 15.44 -16.65
N PHE A 38 5.10 16.20 -16.75
CA PHE A 38 5.74 16.82 -15.58
C PHE A 38 4.86 17.90 -14.96
N LYS A 39 4.19 18.72 -15.77
CA LYS A 39 3.24 19.73 -15.29
C LYS A 39 2.12 19.09 -14.49
N PHE A 40 1.59 17.96 -14.96
CA PHE A 40 0.53 17.22 -14.30
C PHE A 40 1.00 16.47 -13.05
N ALA A 41 2.22 15.92 -13.06
CA ALA A 41 2.83 15.31 -11.89
C ALA A 41 3.07 16.33 -10.77
N LYS A 42 3.54 17.54 -11.11
CA LYS A 42 3.72 18.65 -10.15
C LYS A 42 2.39 19.11 -9.52
N LYS A 43 1.27 18.96 -10.23
CA LYS A 43 -0.08 19.18 -9.68
C LYS A 43 -0.55 18.06 -8.73
N GLY A 44 0.23 16.99 -8.57
CA GLY A 44 -0.11 15.85 -7.72
C GLY A 44 -1.09 14.86 -8.35
N MET A 45 -1.28 14.89 -9.67
CA MET A 45 -2.14 13.90 -10.34
C MET A 45 -1.47 12.52 -10.38
N THR A 46 -2.29 11.48 -10.23
CA THR A 46 -1.81 10.10 -10.32
C THR A 46 -1.48 9.72 -11.77
N PRO A 47 -0.46 8.87 -12.02
CA PRO A 47 -0.11 8.41 -13.36
C PRO A 47 -1.30 7.89 -14.18
N SER A 48 -2.25 7.18 -13.56
CA SER A 48 -3.48 6.73 -14.24
C SER A 48 -4.36 7.90 -14.68
N GLN A 49 -4.55 8.92 -13.81
CA GLN A 49 -5.32 10.12 -14.15
C GLN A 49 -4.63 10.94 -15.25
N ILE A 50 -3.31 11.06 -15.21
CA ILE A 50 -2.52 11.75 -16.26
C ILE A 50 -2.80 11.11 -17.62
N GLY A 51 -2.82 9.78 -17.71
CA GLY A 51 -3.13 9.06 -18.94
C GLY A 51 -4.57 9.23 -19.45
N VAL A 52 -5.53 9.58 -18.57
CA VAL A 52 -6.91 9.91 -18.97
C VAL A 52 -6.98 11.34 -19.50
N VAL A 53 -6.37 12.30 -18.80
CA VAL A 53 -6.34 13.72 -19.22
C VAL A 53 -5.63 13.91 -20.57
N LEU A 54 -4.52 13.18 -20.80
CA LEU A 54 -3.82 13.23 -22.08
C LEU A 54 -4.67 12.66 -23.23
N ARG A 55 -5.53 11.68 -22.93
CA ARG A 55 -6.42 11.08 -23.92
C ARG A 55 -7.59 11.99 -24.26
N ASP A 56 -8.27 12.48 -23.23
CA ASP A 56 -9.55 13.15 -23.39
C ASP A 56 -9.39 14.62 -23.76
N SER A 57 -8.37 15.31 -23.23
CA SER A 57 -8.15 16.74 -23.49
C SER A 57 -7.14 17.01 -24.61
N HIS A 58 -6.10 16.18 -24.75
CA HIS A 58 -5.01 16.41 -25.72
C HIS A 58 -5.09 15.48 -26.93
N GLY A 59 -6.02 14.51 -26.95
CA GLY A 59 -6.19 13.56 -28.05
C GLY A 59 -5.08 12.50 -28.16
N ILE A 60 -4.20 12.37 -27.15
CA ILE A 60 -3.11 11.40 -27.15
C ILE A 60 -3.64 10.06 -26.64
N ALA A 61 -3.99 9.16 -27.57
CA ALA A 61 -4.56 7.86 -27.22
C ALA A 61 -3.59 6.99 -26.38
N GLN A 62 -2.31 6.93 -26.78
CA GLN A 62 -1.29 6.11 -26.12
C GLN A 62 0.04 6.85 -26.02
N VAL A 63 0.46 7.19 -24.80
CA VAL A 63 1.74 7.85 -24.53
C VAL A 63 2.94 7.03 -25.02
N LYS A 64 2.84 5.69 -24.92
CA LYS A 64 3.90 4.78 -25.37
C LYS A 64 4.14 4.86 -26.88
N SER A 65 3.11 5.11 -27.67
CA SER A 65 3.24 5.19 -29.14
C SER A 65 3.98 6.45 -29.58
N VAL A 66 3.85 7.55 -28.84
CA VAL A 66 4.50 8.83 -29.15
C VAL A 66 5.93 8.87 -28.60
N THR A 67 6.11 8.55 -27.31
CA THR A 67 7.38 8.74 -26.60
C THR A 67 8.25 7.47 -26.51
N GLY A 68 7.71 6.30 -26.89
CA GLY A 68 8.37 5.00 -26.72
C GLY A 68 8.38 4.46 -25.28
N ASN A 69 8.17 5.32 -24.28
CA ASN A 69 8.22 5.00 -22.86
C ASN A 69 6.84 5.04 -22.19
N LYS A 70 6.70 4.37 -21.04
CA LYS A 70 5.49 4.46 -20.20
C LYS A 70 5.58 5.68 -19.29
N ILE A 71 4.44 6.24 -18.90
CA ILE A 71 4.32 7.40 -17.99
C ILE A 71 5.17 7.21 -16.72
N LEU A 72 5.03 6.07 -16.04
CA LEU A 72 5.81 5.76 -14.84
C LEU A 72 7.33 5.76 -15.07
N ARG A 73 7.82 5.39 -16.27
CA ARG A 73 9.25 5.40 -16.58
C ARG A 73 9.75 6.83 -16.77
N ILE A 74 8.97 7.67 -17.45
CA ILE A 74 9.26 9.09 -17.66
C ILE A 74 9.34 9.82 -16.31
N LEU A 75 8.42 9.52 -15.38
CA LEU A 75 8.42 10.10 -14.03
C LEU A 75 9.64 9.64 -13.20
N LYS A 76 10.04 8.36 -13.32
CA LYS A 76 11.23 7.84 -12.63
C LYS A 76 12.52 8.50 -13.11
N SER A 77 12.66 8.72 -14.42
CA SER A 77 13.82 9.41 -14.99
C SER A 77 14.00 10.83 -14.47
N ASN A 78 12.92 11.47 -14.00
CA ASN A 78 12.93 12.84 -13.50
C ASN A 78 12.81 12.93 -11.97
N GLY A 79 12.83 11.81 -11.26
CA GLY A 79 12.70 11.79 -9.79
C GLY A 79 11.32 12.20 -9.25
N LEU A 80 10.30 12.36 -10.09
CA LEU A 80 8.93 12.71 -9.70
C LEU A 80 8.04 11.48 -9.49
N ALA A 81 8.64 10.30 -9.38
CA ALA A 81 7.90 9.05 -9.21
C ALA A 81 7.43 8.90 -7.75
N PRO A 82 6.21 8.39 -7.52
CA PRO A 82 5.77 8.06 -6.18
C PRO A 82 6.61 6.89 -5.63
N GLU A 83 7.01 6.99 -4.37
CA GLU A 83 7.77 5.93 -3.67
C GLU A 83 6.95 4.64 -3.54
N ILE A 84 5.65 4.78 -3.26
CA ILE A 84 4.72 3.66 -3.15
C ILE A 84 3.96 3.51 -4.47
N PRO A 85 3.85 2.30 -5.04
CA PRO A 85 3.02 2.05 -6.21
C PRO A 85 1.57 2.52 -6.02
N GLU A 86 1.02 3.14 -7.07
CA GLU A 86 -0.35 3.71 -7.08
C GLU A 86 -1.41 2.67 -6.68
N ASP A 87 -1.25 1.42 -7.15
CA ASP A 87 -2.16 0.32 -6.85
C ASP A 87 -2.25 0.03 -5.34
N LEU A 88 -1.10 0.01 -4.66
CA LEU A 88 -1.04 -0.19 -3.20
C LEU A 88 -1.64 1.01 -2.48
N TYR A 89 -1.27 2.23 -2.88
CA TYR A 89 -1.80 3.45 -2.28
C TYR A 89 -3.33 3.50 -2.34
N GLN A 90 -3.93 3.19 -3.49
CA GLN A 90 -5.37 3.27 -3.67
C GLN A 90 -6.14 2.19 -2.89
N LEU A 91 -5.55 1.00 -2.71
CA LEU A 91 -6.13 -0.03 -1.84
C LEU A 91 -6.05 0.34 -0.35
N ILE A 92 -4.92 0.89 0.08
CA ILE A 92 -4.73 1.37 1.46
C ILE A 92 -5.72 2.49 1.76
N LYS A 93 -5.88 3.47 0.85
CA LYS A 93 -6.84 4.56 0.97
C LYS A 93 -8.27 4.04 1.14
N LYS A 94 -8.67 3.03 0.36
CA LYS A 94 -9.98 2.37 0.50
C LYS A 94 -10.12 1.63 1.84
N ALA A 95 -9.09 0.91 2.28
CA ALA A 95 -9.12 0.20 3.56
C ALA A 95 -9.31 1.17 4.74
N VAL A 96 -8.60 2.30 4.74
CA VAL A 96 -8.73 3.34 5.76
C VAL A 96 -10.16 3.90 5.81
N ALA A 97 -10.76 4.18 4.64
CA ALA A 97 -12.14 4.66 4.57
C ALA A 97 -13.15 3.64 5.14
N VAL A 98 -12.98 2.35 4.84
CA VAL A 98 -13.84 1.28 5.37
C VAL A 98 -13.66 1.11 6.88
N ARG A 99 -12.43 1.23 7.42
CA ARG A 99 -12.21 1.20 8.87
C ARG A 99 -12.92 2.36 9.58
N LYS A 100 -12.82 3.58 9.04
CA LYS A 100 -13.52 4.76 9.57
C LYS A 100 -15.05 4.59 9.59
N HIS A 101 -15.60 3.90 8.60
CA HIS A 101 -17.02 3.54 8.58
C HIS A 101 -17.36 2.53 9.70
N LEU A 102 -16.55 1.49 9.87
CA LEU A 102 -16.76 0.43 10.87
C LEU A 102 -16.59 0.90 12.33
N GLU A 103 -15.81 1.96 12.56
CA GLU A 103 -15.69 2.59 13.88
C GLU A 103 -17.05 3.04 14.43
N ARG A 104 -17.89 3.60 13.56
CA ARG A 104 -19.26 4.04 13.87
C ARG A 104 -20.25 2.89 13.74
N ASN A 105 -20.09 2.04 12.71
CA ASN A 105 -21.01 0.96 12.37
C ASN A 105 -20.44 -0.41 12.72
N ARG A 106 -20.32 -0.70 14.02
CA ARG A 106 -19.66 -1.93 14.50
C ARG A 106 -20.40 -3.23 14.14
N LYS A 107 -21.69 -3.16 13.82
CA LYS A 107 -22.55 -4.32 13.47
C LYS A 107 -22.58 -4.65 11.98
N ASP A 108 -21.92 -3.85 11.13
CA ASP A 108 -21.90 -4.10 9.69
C ASP A 108 -20.95 -5.27 9.34
N HIS A 109 -21.53 -6.46 9.11
CA HIS A 109 -20.79 -7.68 8.78
C HIS A 109 -20.30 -7.71 7.32
N ASP A 110 -21.02 -7.06 6.40
CA ASP A 110 -20.69 -7.04 4.98
C ASP A 110 -19.46 -6.15 4.72
N SER A 111 -19.41 -4.98 5.35
CA SER A 111 -18.23 -4.11 5.31
C SER A 111 -16.99 -4.75 5.95
N LYS A 112 -17.15 -5.54 7.02
CA LYS A 112 -16.05 -6.34 7.62
C LYS A 112 -15.54 -7.39 6.63
N PHE A 113 -16.43 -8.11 5.97
CA PHE A 113 -16.04 -9.09 4.95
C PHE A 113 -15.29 -8.42 3.80
N ARG A 114 -15.80 -7.28 3.29
CA ARG A 114 -15.10 -6.51 2.24
C ARG A 114 -13.74 -5.97 2.67
N LEU A 115 -13.58 -5.57 3.94
CA LEU A 115 -12.29 -5.16 4.48
C LEU A 115 -11.26 -6.31 4.41
N ILE A 116 -11.65 -7.52 4.81
CA ILE A 116 -10.79 -8.73 4.72
C ILE A 116 -10.34 -8.97 3.27
N LEU A 117 -11.23 -8.79 2.29
CA LEU A 117 -10.90 -8.93 0.87
C LEU A 117 -9.96 -7.82 0.35
N ILE A 118 -10.08 -6.59 0.87
CA ILE A 118 -9.16 -5.49 0.53
C ILE A 118 -7.77 -5.77 1.12
N GLU A 119 -7.69 -6.13 2.40
CA GLU A 119 -6.44 -6.46 3.09
C GLU A 119 -5.73 -7.65 2.43
N SER A 120 -6.47 -8.70 2.08
CA SER A 120 -5.94 -9.85 1.35
C SER A 120 -5.29 -9.45 0.02
N ARG A 121 -5.86 -8.47 -0.70
CA ARG A 121 -5.25 -7.94 -1.94
C ARG A 121 -3.98 -7.15 -1.65
N ILE A 122 -3.98 -6.32 -0.61
CA ILE A 122 -2.79 -5.55 -0.20
C ILE A 122 -1.63 -6.51 0.10
N HIS A 123 -1.86 -7.58 0.87
CA HIS A 123 -0.82 -8.56 1.18
C HIS A 123 -0.30 -9.29 -0.08
N ARG A 124 -1.19 -9.66 -1.01
CA ARG A 124 -0.78 -10.29 -2.28
C ARG A 124 0.09 -9.37 -3.13
N LEU A 125 -0.29 -8.09 -3.27
CA LEU A 125 0.49 -7.12 -4.03
C LEU A 125 1.80 -6.75 -3.33
N ALA A 126 1.79 -6.60 -2.01
CA ALA A 126 3.01 -6.31 -1.25
C ALA A 126 4.06 -7.41 -1.43
N ARG A 127 3.66 -8.70 -1.42
CA ARG A 127 4.58 -9.81 -1.72
C ARG A 127 5.21 -9.67 -3.11
N TYR A 128 4.39 -9.40 -4.13
CA TYR A 128 4.88 -9.20 -5.49
C TYR A 128 5.90 -8.05 -5.59
N TYR A 129 5.58 -6.89 -5.01
CA TYR A 129 6.48 -5.72 -5.08
C TYR A 129 7.77 -5.88 -4.29
N LYS A 130 7.77 -6.69 -3.21
CA LYS A 130 9.00 -7.09 -2.51
C LYS A 130 9.89 -7.94 -3.40
N THR A 131 9.33 -8.95 -4.06
CA THR A 131 10.08 -9.78 -5.01
C THR A 131 10.59 -8.98 -6.21
N ALA A 132 9.80 -8.01 -6.69
CA ALA A 132 10.17 -7.13 -7.80
C ALA A 132 11.16 -6.01 -7.43
N GLY A 133 11.57 -5.89 -6.15
CA GLY A 133 12.52 -4.88 -5.68
C GLY A 133 12.02 -3.44 -5.72
N GLN A 134 10.70 -3.21 -5.90
CA GLN A 134 10.12 -1.86 -5.88
C GLN A 134 9.81 -1.38 -4.46
N LEU A 135 9.86 -2.29 -3.49
CA LEU A 135 9.53 -2.03 -2.10
C LEU A 135 10.58 -2.67 -1.21
N SER A 136 10.91 -2.02 -0.08
CA SER A 136 11.84 -2.60 0.89
C SER A 136 11.35 -3.98 1.38
N PRO A 137 12.24 -4.98 1.53
CA PRO A 137 11.86 -6.30 2.06
C PRO A 137 11.17 -6.22 3.42
N ASN A 138 11.62 -5.26 4.24
CA ASN A 138 11.12 -5.02 5.60
C ASN A 138 9.80 -4.23 5.63
N TRP A 139 9.29 -3.78 4.47
CA TRP A 139 8.03 -3.06 4.42
C TRP A 139 6.89 -3.93 4.93
N LYS A 140 6.15 -3.42 5.91
CA LYS A 140 4.95 -4.06 6.44
C LYS A 140 3.79 -3.11 6.26
N TYR A 141 2.64 -3.65 5.88
CA TYR A 141 1.38 -2.91 6.01
C TYR A 141 1.12 -2.79 7.52
N PRO A 142 1.19 -1.59 8.11
CA PRO A 142 0.97 -1.46 9.53
C PRO A 142 -0.47 -1.89 9.84
N PRO A 143 -0.70 -2.72 10.86
CA PRO A 143 -2.03 -2.84 11.43
C PRO A 143 -2.34 -1.45 12.00
N LEU A 144 -3.08 -0.63 11.26
CA LEU A 144 -3.70 0.56 11.82
C LEU A 144 -4.41 0.09 13.10
N PRO A 145 -4.08 0.68 14.27
CA PRO A 145 -4.51 0.13 15.54
C PRO A 145 -6.03 -0.09 15.48
N PRO A 146 -6.53 -1.27 15.89
CA PRO A 146 -7.96 -1.46 15.99
C PRO A 146 -8.49 -0.35 16.91
N PRO A 147 -9.60 0.33 16.55
CA PRO A 147 -10.32 1.14 17.53
C PRO A 147 -10.67 0.17 18.65
N SER A 148 -10.02 0.36 19.80
CA SER A 148 -10.13 -0.43 21.03
C SER A 148 -11.33 -1.38 21.02
N LEU A 149 -11.03 -2.68 20.90
CA LEU A 149 -12.02 -3.71 21.17
C LEU A 149 -12.64 -3.37 22.53
N PRO A 150 -13.97 -3.28 22.66
CA PRO A 150 -14.56 -3.14 23.98
C PRO A 150 -14.11 -4.36 24.76
N LYS A 151 -13.49 -4.12 25.92
CA LYS A 151 -13.02 -5.17 26.83
C LYS A 151 -14.11 -6.22 26.91
N ARG A 152 -13.76 -7.45 26.53
CA ARG A 152 -14.61 -8.62 26.63
C ARG A 152 -15.26 -8.56 28.01
N VAL A 153 -16.60 -8.55 28.04
CA VAL A 153 -17.37 -8.73 29.26
C VAL A 153 -16.79 -9.95 29.95
N VAL A 154 -16.22 -9.73 31.14
CA VAL A 154 -15.87 -10.81 32.07
C VAL A 154 -17.20 -11.43 32.44
N VAL A 155 -17.54 -12.55 31.81
CA VAL A 155 -18.48 -13.48 32.42
C VAL A 155 -17.65 -14.22 33.45
N CYS A 156 -17.76 -13.78 34.70
CA CYS A 156 -17.35 -14.58 35.85
C CYS A 156 -18.14 -15.89 35.77
N VAL A 157 -17.49 -16.97 35.34
CA VAL A 157 -17.85 -18.31 35.78
C VAL A 157 -16.68 -18.73 36.65
N GLY A 158 -16.97 -18.81 37.96
CA GLY A 158 -15.97 -19.03 38.99
C GLY A 158 -15.32 -20.41 38.88
N VAL A 159 -14.07 -20.48 39.35
CA VAL A 159 -13.55 -21.62 40.07
C VAL A 159 -12.66 -21.07 41.18
N GLU A 160 -12.96 -21.49 42.39
CA GLU A 160 -12.36 -21.09 43.66
C GLU A 160 -10.86 -21.39 43.73
N GLU A 161 -10.15 -20.51 44.44
CA GLU A 161 -8.82 -20.77 44.98
C GLU A 161 -8.90 -21.86 46.06
N THR A 162 -7.90 -22.75 46.15
CA THR A 162 -7.26 -23.12 47.43
C THR A 162 -6.01 -23.97 47.20
N CYS A 163 -4.95 -23.59 47.92
CA CYS A 163 -3.87 -24.40 48.50
C CYS A 163 -3.07 -25.33 47.57
N GLY A 164 -1.74 -25.28 47.46
CA GLY A 164 -0.70 -24.96 48.44
C GLY A 164 0.45 -25.98 48.28
N HIS A 165 1.63 -25.67 48.85
CA HIS A 165 2.86 -26.50 48.96
C HIS A 165 3.76 -26.60 47.72
N HIS A 166 5.10 -26.67 47.82
CA HIS A 166 6.11 -26.25 48.81
C HIS A 166 7.47 -26.47 48.11
N VAL A 167 8.33 -25.44 48.11
CA VAL A 167 9.81 -25.46 48.29
C VAL A 167 10.64 -26.61 47.68
N ALA A 168 11.63 -26.26 46.84
CA ALA A 168 13.04 -26.66 47.06
C ALA A 168 14.04 -25.77 46.27
N ARG A 169 15.01 -25.23 47.01
CA ARG A 169 16.18 -24.45 46.59
C ARG A 169 17.27 -25.36 46.00
N SER A 170 18.17 -24.83 45.18
CA SER A 170 19.62 -24.72 45.50
C SER A 170 20.50 -24.25 44.32
N THR A 171 21.30 -23.19 44.59
CA THR A 171 22.73 -22.93 44.25
C THR A 171 23.23 -23.15 42.81
N GLY A 172 23.96 -22.27 42.12
CA GLY A 172 24.81 -21.11 42.46
C GLY A 172 25.43 -20.50 41.17
N PRO A 173 26.63 -19.84 41.18
CA PRO A 173 26.77 -18.40 40.95
C PRO A 173 27.74 -17.97 39.82
N PHE A 174 28.04 -16.65 39.74
CA PHE A 174 29.08 -15.92 38.99
C PHE A 174 28.69 -15.38 37.59
N GLY A 175 28.91 -14.12 37.22
CA GLY A 175 29.78 -13.09 37.80
C GLY A 175 29.34 -11.66 37.47
N LYS A 176 29.58 -10.78 38.45
CA LYS A 176 29.58 -9.32 38.33
C LYS A 176 30.77 -8.87 37.46
N ARG A 177 30.58 -7.80 36.68
CA ARG A 177 31.65 -6.82 36.43
C ARG A 177 31.04 -5.43 36.40
N GLU A 178 31.39 -4.69 37.45
CA GLU A 178 31.22 -3.25 37.65
C GLU A 178 31.96 -2.46 36.56
N MET A 179 31.35 -1.38 36.08
CA MET A 179 31.75 0.02 36.29
C MET A 179 33.26 0.30 36.10
N HIS A 180 33.58 1.03 35.03
CA HIS A 180 34.73 1.93 35.02
C HIS A 180 34.38 3.19 34.22
N ASP A 181 34.66 4.32 34.87
CA ASP A 181 34.59 5.70 34.40
C ASP A 181 35.27 5.94 33.04
N ALA A 182 34.75 6.90 32.28
CA ALA A 182 35.55 7.96 31.68
C ALA A 182 34.64 9.03 31.06
N LEU A 183 34.31 10.01 31.91
CA LEU A 183 34.03 11.38 31.54
C LEU A 183 35.19 11.89 30.65
N LEU A 184 34.92 12.44 29.45
CA LEU A 184 35.79 13.45 28.85
C LEU A 184 35.01 14.33 27.86
N ARG A 185 34.99 15.61 28.23
CA ARG A 185 34.47 16.80 27.58
C ARG A 185 35.55 17.36 26.66
N VAL A 186 35.22 17.65 25.40
CA VAL A 186 35.90 18.54 24.44
C VAL A 186 34.77 18.88 23.44
N GLU A 187 34.24 20.08 23.22
CA GLU A 187 34.46 21.50 23.57
C GLU A 187 33.13 22.11 24.04
#